data_AF-A0A9D8PVF8-F1
#
_entry.id   AF-A0A9D8PVF8-F1
#
_cell.length_a   1.000
_cell.length_b   1.000
_cell.length_c   1.000
_cell.angle_alpha   90.00
_cell.angle_beta   90.00
_cell.angle_gamma   90.00
#
_symmetry.space_group_name_H-M   'P 1'
#
loop_
_entity.id
_entity.type
_entity.pdbx_description
1 polymer ?
#
loop_
_entity_poly.entity_id
_entity_poly.type
_entity_poly.pdbx_seq_one_letter_code
_entity_poly.pdbx_strand_id
1 'polypeptide(L)'
;EGSAAPTAAASAAPGPSEADAAASADMAPEERLQMINGMVAQLAGKLAANPDDPEGWARLVRSYIVLGRTDDARDALKKARTALAASPDRLAPVEAEARSAGIE
;
A
#
# COMPACT_ATOMS: atom_id res chain seq x y z
N GLU A 1 43.09 -0.53 -27.94
CA GLU A 1 41.77 0.15 -28.03
C GLU A 1 40.85 -0.48 -27.00
N GLY A 2 40.36 0.31 -26.04
CA GLY A 2 39.53 -0.16 -24.93
C GLY A 2 38.34 0.77 -24.78
N SER A 3 37.37 0.64 -25.70
CA SER A 3 36.08 1.31 -25.62
C SER A 3 35.21 0.67 -24.55
N ALA A 4 34.66 1.50 -23.67
CA ALA A 4 33.21 1.69 -23.47
C ALA A 4 32.86 1.84 -21.98
N ALA A 5 32.19 2.96 -21.70
CA ALA A 5 31.63 3.35 -20.41
C ALA A 5 30.57 2.36 -19.90
N PRO A 6 30.35 2.26 -18.57
CA PRO A 6 29.12 1.71 -18.06
C PRO A 6 28.02 2.77 -18.12
N THR A 7 27.06 2.55 -19.01
CA THR A 7 25.76 3.22 -19.05
C THR A 7 25.05 3.05 -17.70
N ALA A 8 24.80 4.17 -17.01
CA ALA A 8 23.92 4.21 -15.85
C ALA A 8 22.47 3.97 -16.29
N ALA A 9 22.05 2.71 -16.26
CA ALA A 9 20.64 2.33 -16.37
C ALA A 9 19.94 2.63 -15.04
N ALA A 10 19.53 3.89 -14.86
CA ALA A 10 18.49 4.24 -13.90
C ALA A 10 17.15 3.77 -14.45
N SER A 11 16.61 2.68 -13.92
CA SER A 11 15.17 2.38 -13.77
C SER A 11 14.98 0.92 -13.32
N ALA A 12 15.43 0.62 -12.11
CA ALA A 12 14.74 -0.36 -11.29
C ALA A 12 14.16 0.46 -10.15
N ALA A 13 12.84 0.67 -10.12
CA ALA A 13 12.20 1.21 -8.93
C ALA A 13 12.47 0.19 -7.81
N PRO A 14 13.37 0.47 -6.86
CA PRO A 14 13.61 -0.46 -5.79
C PRO A 14 12.41 -0.27 -4.85
N GLY A 15 11.66 -1.33 -4.57
CA GLY A 15 11.13 -1.43 -3.21
C GLY A 15 12.33 -1.19 -2.27
N PRO A 16 12.15 -0.49 -1.14
CA PRO A 16 13.25 0.03 -0.33
C PRO A 16 14.35 -1.04 -0.24
N SER A 17 15.47 -0.76 -0.89
CA SER A 17 16.61 -1.67 -0.96
C SER A 17 16.93 -2.09 0.46
N GLU A 18 17.41 -3.31 0.71
CA GLU A 18 17.76 -3.75 2.07
C GLU A 18 18.74 -2.78 2.79
N ALA A 19 19.44 -1.92 2.04
CA ALA A 19 20.20 -0.77 2.53
C ALA A 19 19.33 0.36 3.15
N ASP A 20 18.15 0.66 2.61
CA ASP A 20 17.15 1.59 3.18
C ASP A 20 16.52 1.03 4.46
N ALA A 21 16.40 -0.30 4.59
CA ALA A 21 15.91 -0.93 5.82
C ALA A 21 16.90 -0.77 6.98
N ALA A 22 18.21 -0.78 6.71
CA ALA A 22 19.25 -0.52 7.70
C ALA A 22 19.36 0.97 8.07
N ALA A 23 19.20 1.89 7.10
CA ALA A 23 19.10 3.33 7.37
C ALA A 23 17.82 3.69 8.14
N SER A 24 16.74 2.94 7.91
CA SER A 24 15.48 3.09 8.63
C SER A 24 15.59 2.77 10.12
N ALA A 25 16.62 2.03 10.57
CA ALA A 25 16.80 1.69 11.99
C ALA A 25 17.19 2.91 12.85
N ASP A 26 17.75 3.96 12.24
CA ASP A 26 18.13 5.23 12.88
C ASP A 26 17.06 6.33 12.70
N MET A 27 16.04 6.09 11.85
CA MET A 27 14.94 7.05 11.66
C MET A 27 14.05 7.11 12.88
N ALA A 28 13.70 8.34 13.27
CA ALA A 28 12.67 8.58 14.28
C ALA A 28 11.37 7.84 13.89
N PRO A 29 10.66 7.24 14.86
CA PRO A 29 9.43 6.49 14.58
C PRO A 29 8.38 7.33 13.84
N GLU A 30 8.38 8.64 14.04
CA GLU A 30 7.50 9.60 13.37
C GLU A 30 7.79 9.76 11.87
N GLU A 31 9.07 9.85 11.49
CA GLU A 31 9.50 9.91 10.08
C GLU A 31 9.12 8.63 9.34
N ARG A 32 9.32 7.47 9.98
CA ARG A 32 8.91 6.18 9.41
C ARG A 32 7.40 6.11 9.20
N LEU A 33 6.61 6.60 10.15
CA LEU A 33 5.15 6.66 10.02
C LEU A 33 4.72 7.56 8.85
N GLN A 34 5.34 8.73 8.69
CA GLN A 34 5.06 9.63 7.56
C GLN A 34 5.37 8.97 6.21
N MET A 35 6.51 8.26 6.11
CA MET A 35 6.87 7.52 4.91
C MET A 35 5.84 6.42 4.60
N ILE A 36 5.42 5.64 5.60
CA ILE A 36 4.37 4.61 5.44
C ILE A 36 3.07 5.26 4.97
N ASN A 37 2.70 6.40 5.55
CA ASN A 37 1.48 7.11 5.21
C ASN A 37 1.48 7.56 3.74
N GLY A 38 2.62 8.06 3.24
CA GLY A 38 2.81 8.39 1.84
C GLY A 38 2.65 7.18 0.91
N MET A 39 3.24 6.04 1.27
CA MET A 39 3.11 4.79 0.49
C MET A 39 1.66 4.29 0.45
N VAL A 40 0.93 4.36 1.57
CA VAL A 40 -0.48 3.99 1.67
C VAL A 40 -1.35 4.91 0.81
N ALA A 41 -1.09 6.22 0.82
CA ALA A 41 -1.80 7.17 -0.04
C ALA A 41 -1.57 6.91 -1.53
N GLN A 42 -0.33 6.57 -1.93
CA GLN A 42 -0.03 6.17 -3.31
C GLN A 42 -0.74 4.87 -3.70
N LEU A 43 -0.79 3.89 -2.80
CA LEU A 43 -1.54 2.65 -3.01
C LEU A 43 -3.04 2.95 -3.21
N ALA A 44 -3.64 3.81 -2.38
CA ALA A 44 -5.02 4.22 -2.52
C ALA A 44 -5.30 4.89 -3.88
N GLY A 45 -4.39 5.78 -4.32
CA GLY A 45 -4.47 6.39 -5.65
C GLY A 45 -4.41 5.36 -6.78
N LYS A 46 -3.50 4.37 -6.66
CA LYS A 46 -3.39 3.29 -7.65
C LYS A 46 -4.65 2.42 -7.70
N LEU A 47 -5.24 2.11 -6.55
CA LEU A 47 -6.48 1.34 -6.45
C LEU A 47 -7.69 2.10 -6.98
N ALA A 48 -7.69 3.43 -6.85
CA ALA A 48 -8.72 4.26 -7.50
C ALA A 48 -8.63 4.19 -9.03
N ALA A 49 -7.41 4.09 -9.59
CA ALA A 49 -7.20 3.94 -11.02
C ALA A 49 -7.40 2.49 -11.52
N ASN A 50 -7.01 1.50 -10.70
CA ASN A 50 -7.22 0.08 -10.96
C ASN A 50 -8.02 -0.57 -9.81
N PRO A 51 -9.36 -0.42 -9.82
CA PRO A 51 -10.23 -0.90 -8.75
C PRO A 51 -10.31 -2.43 -8.65
N ASP A 52 -9.84 -3.16 -9.66
CA ASP A 52 -9.95 -4.62 -9.79
C ASP A 52 -8.89 -5.41 -8.99
N ASP A 53 -8.38 -4.84 -7.90
CA ASP A 53 -7.27 -5.41 -7.12
C ASP A 53 -7.69 -5.67 -5.66
N PRO A 54 -8.28 -6.85 -5.36
CA PRO A 54 -8.81 -7.17 -4.03
C PRO A 54 -7.73 -7.28 -2.96
N GLU A 55 -6.56 -7.81 -3.30
CA GLU A 55 -5.43 -7.89 -2.38
C GLU A 55 -4.92 -6.51 -1.96
N GLY A 56 -4.86 -5.55 -2.89
CA GLY A 56 -4.49 -4.18 -2.60
C GLY A 56 -5.51 -3.48 -1.73
N TRP A 57 -6.81 -3.69 -1.95
CA TRP A 57 -7.85 -3.17 -1.07
C TRP A 57 -7.75 -3.73 0.36
N ALA A 58 -7.57 -5.04 0.52
CA ALA A 58 -7.37 -5.66 1.83
C ALA A 58 -6.11 -5.09 2.53
N ARG A 59 -5.00 -4.99 1.80
CA ARG A 59 -3.76 -4.40 2.32
C ARG A 59 -3.95 -2.94 2.72
N LEU A 60 -4.71 -2.17 1.94
CA LEU A 60 -4.98 -0.75 2.22
C LEU A 60 -5.76 -0.60 3.52
N VAL A 61 -6.83 -1.39 3.69
CA VAL A 61 -7.63 -1.44 4.93
C VAL A 61 -6.73 -1.79 6.13
N ARG A 62 -5.97 -2.89 6.04
CA ARG A 62 -5.06 -3.31 7.11
C ARG A 62 -4.02 -2.23 7.46
N SER A 63 -3.45 -1.58 6.45
CA SER A 63 -2.44 -0.54 6.64
C SER A 63 -3.00 0.65 7.41
N TYR A 64 -4.20 1.10 7.07
CA TYR A 64 -4.86 2.18 7.81
C TYR A 64 -5.14 1.79 9.26
N ILE A 65 -5.54 0.55 9.53
CA ILE A 65 -5.78 0.07 10.89
C ILE A 65 -4.50 0.02 11.73
N VAL A 66 -3.39 -0.47 11.16
CA VAL A 66 -2.08 -0.47 11.82
C VAL A 66 -1.62 0.96 12.14
N LEU A 67 -1.97 1.93 11.30
CA LEU A 67 -1.70 3.36 11.53
C LEU A 67 -2.71 4.04 12.48
N GLY A 68 -3.70 3.32 13.01
CA GLY A 68 -4.78 3.88 13.84
C GLY A 68 -5.79 4.73 13.08
N ARG A 69 -5.70 4.79 11.75
CA ARG A 69 -6.55 5.57 10.84
C ARG A 69 -7.83 4.81 10.49
N THR A 70 -8.65 4.54 11.49
CA THR A 70 -9.86 3.71 11.34
C THR A 70 -10.86 4.31 10.33
N ASP A 71 -11.01 5.63 10.29
CA ASP A 71 -11.92 6.29 9.35
C ASP A 71 -11.49 6.14 7.88
N ASP A 72 -10.19 6.23 7.61
CA ASP A 72 -9.65 5.97 6.28
C ASP A 72 -9.79 4.49 5.88
N ALA A 73 -9.64 3.58 6.84
CA ALA A 73 -9.89 2.15 6.61
C ALA A 73 -11.34 1.87 6.20
N ARG A 74 -12.32 2.55 6.83
CA ARG A 74 -13.75 2.46 6.43
C ARG A 74 -14.00 3.04 5.05
N ASP A 75 -13.36 4.15 4.71
CA ASP A 75 -13.48 4.76 3.39
C ASP A 75 -12.88 3.87 2.30
N ALA A 76 -11.72 3.27 2.57
CA ALA A 76 -11.10 2.25 1.72
C ALA A 76 -12.03 1.05 1.51
N LEU A 77 -12.68 0.54 2.56
CA LEU A 77 -13.65 -0.55 2.45
C LEU A 77 -14.85 -0.17 1.57
N LYS A 78 -15.42 1.03 1.73
CA LYS A 78 -16.54 1.50 0.89
C LYS A 78 -16.15 1.59 -0.58
N LYS A 79 -14.94 2.10 -0.86
CA LYS A 79 -14.40 2.15 -2.22
C LYS A 79 -14.18 0.74 -2.78
N ALA A 80 -13.61 -0.17 -2.00
CA ALA A 80 -13.45 -1.57 -2.39
C ALA A 80 -14.79 -2.25 -2.70
N ARG A 81 -15.82 -2.03 -1.87
CA ARG A 81 -17.19 -2.54 -2.10
C ARG A 81 -17.79 -2.01 -3.39
N THR A 82 -17.56 -0.73 -3.70
CA THR A 82 -18.04 -0.12 -4.95
C THR A 82 -17.28 -0.65 -6.16
N ALA A 83 -15.95 -0.73 -6.05
CA ALA A 83 -15.03 -1.22 -7.06
C ALA A 83 -15.29 -2.69 -7.45
N LEU A 84 -15.50 -3.54 -6.44
CA LEU A 84 -15.66 -4.98 -6.58
C LEU A 84 -17.13 -5.41 -6.46
N ALA A 85 -18.08 -4.50 -6.65
CA ALA A 85 -19.52 -4.79 -6.53
C ALA A 85 -19.98 -5.92 -7.48
N ALA A 86 -19.35 -6.03 -8.65
CA ALA A 86 -19.60 -7.08 -9.63
C ALA A 86 -18.90 -8.41 -9.30
N SER A 87 -18.01 -8.42 -8.31
CA SER A 87 -17.10 -9.52 -7.99
C SER A 87 -17.12 -9.82 -6.49
N PRO A 88 -18.21 -10.39 -5.94
CA PRO A 88 -18.35 -10.66 -4.51
C PRO A 88 -17.27 -11.62 -3.97
N ASP A 89 -16.81 -12.56 -4.79
CA ASP A 89 -15.70 -13.48 -4.45
C ASP A 89 -14.39 -12.71 -4.18
N ARG A 90 -14.14 -11.65 -4.95
CA ARG A 90 -12.98 -10.76 -4.77
C ARG A 90 -13.15 -9.81 -3.60
N LEU A 91 -14.39 -9.44 -3.27
CA LEU A 91 -14.69 -8.56 -2.15
C LEU A 91 -14.55 -9.28 -0.80
N ALA A 92 -14.81 -10.60 -0.75
CA ALA A 92 -14.75 -11.43 0.45
C ALA A 92 -13.47 -11.26 1.30
N PRO A 93 -12.23 -11.29 0.75
CA PRO A 93 -11.02 -11.07 1.54
C PRO A 93 -10.94 -9.66 2.14
N VAL A 94 -11.43 -8.63 1.45
CA VAL A 94 -11.44 -7.25 1.95
C VAL A 94 -12.41 -7.12 3.12
N GLU A 95 -13.59 -7.73 3.03
CA GLU A 95 -14.57 -7.73 4.12
C GLU A 95 -14.13 -8.56 5.31
N ALA A 96 -13.40 -9.65 5.08
CA ALA A 96 -12.81 -10.45 6.15
C ALA A 96 -11.75 -9.64 6.93
N GLU A 97 -10.90 -8.89 6.23
CA GLU A 97 -9.93 -7.99 6.86
C GLU A 97 -10.63 -6.87 7.63
N ALA A 98 -11.65 -6.25 7.03
CA ALA A 98 -12.42 -5.20 7.68
C ALA A 98 -13.11 -5.70 8.97
N ARG A 99 -13.77 -6.87 8.90
CA ARG A 99 -14.38 -7.50 10.09
C ARG A 99 -13.35 -7.81 11.17
N SER A 100 -12.18 -8.30 10.79
CA SER A 100 -11.08 -8.59 11.73
C SER A 100 -10.56 -7.32 12.42
N ALA A 101 -10.62 -6.19 11.71
CA ALA A 101 -10.30 -4.88 12.22
C ALA A 101 -11.44 -4.16 12.97
N GLY A 102 -12.63 -4.76 13.07
CA GLY A 102 -13.79 -4.16 13.74
C GLY A 102 -14.42 -2.99 12.96
N ILE A 103 -14.27 -2.99 11.64
CA ILE A 103 -14.88 -2.03 10.72
C ILE A 103 -15.81 -2.77 9.76
N GLU A 104 -17.06 -2.32 9.67
CA GLU A 104 -18.14 -3.00 8.94
C GLU A 104 -18.87 -2.05 7.98
#